data_AF-A0A239M537-F1
#
_entry.id   AF-A0A239M537-F1
#
_cell.length_a   1.000
_cell.length_b   1.000
_cell.length_c   1.000
_cell.angle_alpha   90.00
_cell.angle_beta   90.00
_cell.angle_gamma   90.00
#
_symmetry.space_group_name_H-M   'P 1'
#
loop_
_entity.id
_entity.type
_entity.pdbx_description
1 polymer ?
#
loop_
_entity_poly.entity_id
_entity_poly.type
_entity_poly.pdbx_seq_one_letter_code
_entity_poly.pdbx_strand_id
1 'polypeptide(L)'
;MHARGVRGADELPDWRIGCVFTNSKDRGKGVAAAAVAGALDEIRHAGGGVVEAYPEQTEQRPPQRGAYLHTGPEELYTRYGFTRVRKIAKWRWVLREIV
;
A
#
# COMPACT_ATOMS: atom_id res chain seq x y z
N MET A 1 24.89 -2.50 -15.97
CA MET A 1 25.23 -3.37 -14.83
C MET A 1 23.97 -4.13 -14.45
N HIS A 2 23.91 -5.44 -14.70
CA HIS A 2 22.79 -6.29 -14.28
C HIS A 2 23.17 -6.99 -12.98
N ALA A 3 22.52 -6.63 -11.87
CA ALA A 3 22.72 -7.30 -10.59
C ALA A 3 21.95 -8.63 -10.59
N ARG A 4 22.67 -9.75 -10.40
CA ARG A 4 22.12 -11.10 -10.29
C ARG A 4 21.29 -11.24 -9.01
N GLY A 5 20.06 -11.74 -9.18
CA GLY A 5 19.02 -11.80 -8.17
C GLY A 5 19.25 -12.78 -7.02
N VAL A 6 18.70 -12.38 -5.88
CA VAL A 6 18.41 -13.24 -4.73
C VAL A 6 17.10 -13.96 -5.04
N ARG A 7 17.07 -15.29 -5.03
CA ARG A 7 15.84 -16.07 -5.22
C ARG A 7 14.82 -15.67 -4.15
N GLY A 8 13.73 -15.02 -4.56
CA GLY A 8 12.66 -14.49 -3.70
C GLY A 8 12.60 -12.96 -3.60
N ALA A 9 13.57 -12.23 -4.15
CA ALA A 9 13.49 -10.79 -4.35
C ALA A 9 13.12 -10.54 -5.82
N ASP A 10 11.82 -10.55 -6.11
CA ASP A 10 11.31 -9.90 -7.32
C ASP A 10 11.87 -8.47 -7.38
N GLU A 11 12.06 -7.99 -8.61
CA GLU A 11 12.49 -6.64 -8.95
C GLU A 11 12.00 -5.57 -7.95
N LEU A 12 12.90 -4.65 -7.59
CA LEU A 12 12.59 -3.55 -6.68
C LEU A 12 11.47 -2.72 -7.31
N PRO A 13 10.47 -2.28 -6.51
CA PRO A 13 9.45 -1.40 -7.05
C PRO A 13 10.06 -0.04 -7.39
N ASP A 14 9.53 0.60 -8.43
CA ASP A 14 9.88 1.97 -8.80
C ASP A 14 9.45 2.96 -7.72
N TRP A 15 8.29 2.70 -7.09
CA TRP A 15 7.68 3.57 -6.08
C TRP A 15 7.23 2.80 -4.84
N ARG A 16 7.24 3.47 -3.69
CA ARG A 16 6.67 2.93 -2.44
C ARG A 16 5.76 3.95 -1.78
N ILE A 17 4.54 3.52 -1.44
CA ILE A 17 3.66 4.25 -0.52
C ILE A 17 3.97 3.75 0.89
N GLY A 18 4.78 4.52 1.62
CA GLY A 18 5.30 4.13 2.93
C GLY A 18 4.30 4.26 4.08
N CYS A 19 3.75 5.46 4.29
CA CYS A 19 2.84 5.76 5.40
C CYS A 19 1.70 6.65 4.90
N VAL A 20 0.47 6.33 5.30
CA VAL A 20 -0.71 7.16 5.01
C VAL A 20 -1.41 7.43 6.33
N PHE A 21 -1.14 8.61 6.89
CA PHE A 21 -1.71 9.02 8.16
C PHE A 21 -2.98 9.85 7.94
N THR A 22 -4.03 9.54 8.70
CA THR A 22 -5.22 10.36 8.79
C THR A 22 -5.60 10.53 10.25
N ASN A 23 -5.76 11.80 10.64
CA ASN A 23 -6.23 12.18 11.96
C ASN A 23 -7.55 11.43 12.30
N SER A 24 -7.72 11.04 13.56
CA SER A 24 -8.86 10.21 13.99
C SER A 24 -10.21 10.83 13.67
N LYS A 25 -10.34 12.16 13.78
CA LYS A 25 -11.57 12.92 13.50
C LYS A 25 -11.95 12.96 12.01
N ASP A 26 -11.02 12.59 11.13
CA ASP A 26 -11.16 12.69 9.67
C ASP A 26 -11.15 11.32 8.97
N ARG A 27 -11.03 10.24 9.76
CA ARG A 27 -11.21 8.87 9.26
C ARG A 27 -12.64 8.68 8.77
N GLY A 28 -12.81 7.83 7.75
CA GLY A 28 -14.12 7.58 7.11
C GLY A 28 -14.60 8.68 6.16
N LYS A 29 -13.90 9.84 6.09
CA LYS A 29 -14.25 10.95 5.18
C LYS A 29 -13.52 10.90 3.83
N GLY A 30 -12.81 9.81 3.53
CA GLY A 30 -12.08 9.66 2.27
C GLY A 30 -10.72 10.37 2.18
N VAL A 31 -10.19 10.94 3.27
CA VAL A 31 -8.91 11.68 3.25
C VAL A 31 -7.73 10.80 2.81
N ALA A 32 -7.53 9.64 3.44
CA ALA A 32 -6.48 8.68 3.05
C ALA A 32 -6.62 8.26 1.59
N ALA A 33 -7.86 8.11 1.15
CA ALA A 33 -8.21 7.76 -0.22
C ALA A 33 -7.78 8.85 -1.21
N ALA A 34 -8.11 10.11 -0.95
CA ALA A 34 -7.67 11.24 -1.77
C ALA A 34 -6.13 11.33 -1.82
N ALA A 35 -5.45 11.09 -0.70
CA ALA A 35 -3.99 11.10 -0.64
C ALA A 35 -3.37 9.99 -1.52
N VAL A 36 -3.89 8.76 -1.45
CA VAL A 36 -3.42 7.66 -2.31
C VAL A 36 -3.72 7.93 -3.78
N ALA A 37 -4.91 8.45 -4.12
CA ALA A 37 -5.23 8.81 -5.51
C ALA A 37 -4.25 9.85 -6.07
N GLY A 38 -4.05 10.96 -5.35
CA GLY A 38 -3.11 12.00 -5.79
C GLY A 38 -1.68 11.48 -5.94
N ALA A 39 -1.21 10.62 -5.04
CA ALA A 39 0.10 10.00 -5.18
C ALA A 39 0.20 9.14 -6.44
N LEU A 40 -0.83 8.34 -6.76
CA LEU A 40 -0.85 7.54 -7.99
C LEU A 40 -0.90 8.40 -9.25
N ASP A 41 -1.65 9.50 -9.22
CA ASP A 41 -1.72 10.44 -10.36
C ASP A 41 -0.38 11.11 -10.62
N GLU A 42 0.33 11.55 -9.58
CA GLU A 42 1.69 12.09 -9.71
C GLU A 42 2.69 11.03 -10.20
N ILE A 43 2.54 9.77 -9.79
CA ILE A 43 3.35 8.66 -10.31
C ILE A 43 3.09 8.46 -11.81
N ARG A 44 1.82 8.52 -12.27
CA ARG A 44 1.50 8.46 -13.72
C ARG A 44 2.16 9.61 -14.47
N HIS A 45 2.07 10.82 -13.96
CA HIS A 45 2.70 12.00 -14.57
C HIS A 45 4.23 11.88 -14.64
N ALA A 46 4.85 11.20 -13.66
CA ALA A 46 6.29 10.94 -13.63
C ALA A 46 6.74 9.78 -14.56
N GLY A 47 5.81 9.12 -15.26
CA GLY A 47 6.12 8.03 -16.20
C GLY A 47 5.70 6.63 -15.72
N GLY A 48 5.03 6.53 -14.57
CA GLY A 48 4.45 5.28 -14.08
C GLY A 48 5.47 4.33 -13.43
N GLY A 49 5.10 3.05 -13.36
CA GLY A 49 5.94 1.97 -12.85
C GLY A 49 5.26 1.10 -11.80
N VAL A 50 6.03 0.18 -11.21
CA VAL A 50 5.57 -0.70 -10.14
C VAL A 50 5.50 0.07 -8.83
N VAL A 51 4.31 0.20 -8.27
CA VAL A 51 4.07 0.84 -6.98
C VAL A 51 3.81 -0.21 -5.91
N GLU A 52 4.55 -0.16 -4.80
CA GLU A 52 4.41 -1.10 -3.69
C GLU A 52 3.85 -0.42 -2.43
N ALA A 53 2.89 -1.07 -1.78
CA ALA A 53 2.30 -0.66 -0.51
C ALA A 53 2.35 -1.80 0.52
N TYR A 54 2.30 -1.44 1.81
CA TYR A 54 2.43 -2.40 2.92
C TYR A 54 1.28 -2.27 3.93
N PRO A 55 0.02 -2.37 3.49
CA PRO A 55 -1.12 -2.16 4.36
C PRO A 55 -1.26 -3.23 5.44
N GLU A 56 -2.11 -2.90 6.41
CA GLU A 56 -2.58 -3.86 7.39
C GLU A 56 -3.90 -4.50 6.93
N GLN A 57 -3.93 -5.84 6.91
CA GLN A 57 -5.12 -6.63 6.64
C GLN A 57 -6.15 -6.41 7.76
N THR A 58 -7.38 -6.06 7.39
CA THR A 58 -8.50 -5.96 8.33
C THR A 58 -9.44 -7.16 8.23
N GLU A 59 -9.49 -7.80 7.06
CA GLU A 59 -10.21 -9.06 6.84
C GLU A 59 -9.83 -10.13 7.86
N GLN A 60 -10.83 -10.76 8.50
CA GLN A 60 -10.68 -11.81 9.52
C GLN A 60 -9.81 -11.40 10.74
N ARG A 61 -9.56 -10.09 10.93
CA ARG A 61 -8.84 -9.56 12.09
C ARG A 61 -9.85 -9.04 13.12
N PRO A 62 -9.82 -9.51 14.38
CA PRO A 62 -10.67 -8.95 15.44
C PRO A 62 -10.47 -7.43 15.59
N PRO A 63 -11.52 -6.67 15.94
CA PRO A 63 -11.42 -5.24 16.17
C PRO A 63 -10.32 -4.91 17.19
N GLN A 64 -9.41 -4.00 16.84
CA GLN A 64 -8.35 -3.59 17.76
C GLN A 64 -8.67 -2.24 18.39
N ARG A 65 -8.66 -2.18 19.73
CA ARG A 65 -8.75 -0.92 20.47
C ARG A 65 -7.55 -0.06 20.11
N GLY A 66 -7.81 1.13 19.59
CA GLY A 66 -6.75 2.06 19.17
C GLY A 66 -6.02 1.65 17.89
N ALA A 67 -6.63 0.85 17.00
CA ALA A 67 -6.02 0.44 15.74
C ALA A 67 -5.44 1.63 14.96
N TYR A 68 -4.13 1.79 15.05
CA TYR A 68 -3.35 2.65 14.17
C TYR A 68 -2.91 1.77 13.01
N LEU A 69 -3.69 1.80 11.94
CA LEU A 69 -3.25 1.24 10.66
C LEU A 69 -2.28 2.27 10.07
N HIS A 70 -1.02 2.24 10.51
CA HIS A 70 -0.02 3.27 10.17
C HIS A 70 0.19 3.38 8.65
N THR A 71 0.02 2.28 7.94
CA THR A 71 0.11 2.19 6.48
C THR A 71 -1.25 2.11 5.80
N GLY A 72 -2.33 2.35 6.55
CA GLY A 72 -3.71 2.21 6.07
C GLY A 72 -4.22 0.76 6.03
N PRO A 73 -5.55 0.59 5.91
CA PRO A 73 -6.17 -0.71 5.69
C PRO A 73 -5.91 -1.22 4.27
N GLU A 74 -5.93 -2.54 4.07
CA GLU A 74 -5.74 -3.15 2.75
C GLU A 74 -6.76 -2.66 1.72
N GLU A 75 -8.01 -2.46 2.15
CA GLU A 75 -9.15 -2.03 1.34
C GLU A 75 -8.98 -0.59 0.81
N LEU A 76 -8.08 0.20 1.40
CA LEU A 76 -7.70 1.51 0.87
C LEU A 76 -6.97 1.38 -0.48
N TYR A 77 -6.19 0.32 -0.67
CA TYR A 77 -5.33 0.15 -1.84
C TYR A 77 -6.01 -0.71 -2.91
N THR A 78 -6.77 -1.74 -2.55
CA THR A 78 -7.41 -2.65 -3.52
C THR A 78 -8.42 -1.96 -4.44
N ARG A 79 -9.06 -0.89 -3.97
CA ARG A 79 -9.90 0.02 -4.79
C ARG A 79 -9.13 0.75 -5.90
N TYR A 80 -7.81 0.80 -5.81
CA TYR A 80 -6.90 1.39 -6.79
C TYR A 80 -6.09 0.30 -7.53
N GLY A 81 -6.70 -0.87 -7.73
CA GLY A 81 -6.13 -1.97 -8.51
C GLY A 81 -5.11 -2.84 -7.76
N PHE A 82 -4.53 -2.35 -6.66
CA PHE A 82 -3.47 -3.08 -5.96
C PHE A 82 -3.86 -4.51 -5.60
N THR A 83 -2.95 -5.45 -5.84
CA THR A 83 -3.14 -6.88 -5.55
C THR A 83 -2.10 -7.42 -4.58
N ARG A 84 -2.48 -8.41 -3.75
CA ARG A 84 -1.57 -9.09 -2.83
C ARG A 84 -0.49 -9.85 -3.61
N VAL A 85 0.78 -9.60 -3.31
CA VAL A 85 1.92 -10.28 -3.93
C VAL A 85 2.55 -11.29 -2.98
N ARG A 86 2.86 -10.89 -1.74
CA ARG A 86 3.40 -11.80 -0.71
C ARG A 86 2.97 -11.40 0.69
N LYS A 87 2.81 -12.39 1.56
CA LYS A 87 2.54 -12.16 2.98
C LYS A 87 3.86 -11.92 3.71
N ILE A 88 3.96 -10.85 4.49
CA ILE A 88 5.20 -10.47 5.20
C ILE A 88 5.05 -10.49 6.73
N ALA A 89 3.82 -10.48 7.24
CA ALA A 89 3.51 -10.71 8.65
C ALA A 89 2.09 -11.27 8.79
N LYS A 90 1.70 -11.64 10.01
CA LYS A 90 0.36 -12.19 10.33
C LYS A 90 -0.78 -11.40 9.69
N TRP A 91 -0.68 -10.07 9.72
CA TRP A 91 -1.68 -9.12 9.23
C TRP A 91 -1.12 -8.10 8.24
N ARG A 92 0.00 -8.41 7.56
CA ARG A 92 0.59 -7.51 6.56
C ARG A 92 0.95 -8.25 5.29
N TRP A 93 0.56 -7.63 4.19
CA TRP A 93 0.88 -8.05 2.83
C TRP A 93 1.69 -6.98 2.13
N VAL A 94 2.50 -7.41 1.18
CA VAL A 94 2.94 -6.54 0.10
C VAL A 94 1.84 -6.51 -0.94
N LEU A 95 1.38 -5.31 -1.25
CA LEU A 95 0.47 -5.04 -2.35
C LEU A 95 1.23 -4.33 -3.48
N ARG A 96 0.94 -4.68 -4.74
CA ARG A 96 1.48 -3.99 -5.92
C ARG A 96 0.39 -3.59 -6.91
N GLU A 97 0.62 -2.45 -7.55
CA GLU A 97 -0.11 -1.92 -8.70
C GLU A 97 0.92 -1.54 -9.78
N ILE A 98 0.59 -1.74 -11.05
CA ILE A 98 1.35 -1.16 -12.16
C ILE A 98 0.59 0.07 -12.62
N VAL A 99 1.23 1.24 -12.48
CA VAL A 99 0.63 2.55 -12.74
C VAL A 99 1.11 3.11 -14.06
#